data_AF-A0A3G2T9X3-F1
#
_entry.id   AF-A0A3G2T9X3-F1
#
_cell.length_a   1.000
_cell.length_b   1.000
_cell.length_c   1.000
_cell.angle_alpha   90.00
_cell.angle_beta   90.00
_cell.angle_gamma   90.00
#
_symmetry.space_group_name_H-M   'P 1'
#
loop_
_entity.id
_entity.type
_entity.pdbx_description
1 polymer ?
#
loop_
_entity_poly.entity_id
_entity_poly.type
_entity_poly.pdbx_seq_one_letter_code
_entity_poly.pdbx_strand_id
1 'polypeptide(L)'
;MKNFDIPKEKKYLERVRDVFMFQCFTGLRYSDVENLKRSDIKDNSIEIITVKTSDSLIIELNDHSKAILEKYKDEVYEKSKALPVISNQKMNE
;
A
#
# COMPACT_ATOMS: atom_id res chain seq x y z
N MET A 1 -2.35 -8.43 17.55
CA MET A 1 -2.91 -8.84 16.24
C MET A 1 -2.87 -10.36 16.19
N LYS A 2 -3.99 -11.07 16.02
CA LYS A 2 -3.97 -12.55 15.96
C LYS A 2 -3.18 -12.97 14.72
N ASN A 3 -2.14 -13.80 14.90
CA ASN A 3 -1.42 -14.40 13.79
C ASN A 3 -2.32 -15.47 13.18
N PHE A 4 -2.97 -15.13 12.07
CA PHE A 4 -3.57 -16.12 11.19
C PHE A 4 -2.50 -16.55 10.20
N ASP A 5 -2.05 -17.79 10.32
CA ASP A 5 -1.07 -18.36 9.40
C ASP A 5 -1.72 -18.51 8.02
N ILE A 6 -1.34 -17.63 7.10
CA ILE A 6 -1.79 -17.70 5.71
C ILE A 6 -1.08 -18.90 5.07
N PRO A 7 -1.80 -19.86 4.48
CA PRO A 7 -1.18 -20.98 3.78
C PRO A 7 -0.20 -20.49 2.72
N LYS A 8 0.98 -21.12 2.61
CA LYS A 8 2.04 -20.72 1.66
C LYS A 8 1.57 -20.66 0.19
N GLU A 9 0.51 -21.39 -0.13
CA GLU A 9 -0.12 -21.45 -1.45
C GLU A 9 -0.92 -20.18 -1.77
N LYS A 10 -1.27 -19.38 -0.76
CA LYS A 10 -2.08 -18.15 -0.88
C LYS A 10 -1.29 -16.88 -0.53
N LYS A 11 -0.03 -16.76 -0.99
CA LYS A 11 0.80 -15.55 -0.82
C LYS A 11 0.10 -14.25 -1.26
N TYR A 12 -0.85 -14.33 -2.20
CA TYR A 12 -1.64 -13.17 -2.60
C TYR A 12 -2.49 -12.59 -1.45
N LEU A 13 -2.99 -13.42 -0.53
CA LEU A 13 -3.76 -12.95 0.63
C LEU A 13 -2.93 -12.11 1.59
N GLU A 14 -1.63 -12.41 1.69
CA GLU A 14 -0.71 -11.62 2.50
C GLU A 14 -0.55 -10.21 1.92
N ARG A 15 -0.42 -10.11 0.60
CA ARG A 15 -0.36 -8.82 -0.11
C ARG A 15 -1.67 -8.04 0.05
N VAL A 16 -2.82 -8.69 -0.11
CA VAL A 16 -4.14 -8.06 0.12
C VAL A 16 -4.22 -7.52 1.55
N ARG A 17 -3.85 -8.31 2.56
CA ARG A 17 -3.86 -7.91 3.96
C ARG A 17 -2.96 -6.70 4.20
N ASP A 18 -1.73 -6.74 3.70
CA ASP A 18 -0.77 -5.67 3.95
C ASP A 18 -1.18 -4.37 3.26
N VAL A 19 -1.69 -4.43 2.02
CA VAL A 19 -2.25 -3.25 1.32
C VAL A 19 -3.46 -2.69 2.06
N PHE A 20 -4.37 -3.54 2.52
CA PHE A 20 -5.53 -3.12 3.31
C PHE A 20 -5.11 -2.44 4.62
N MET A 21 -4.16 -3.03 5.35
CA MET A 21 -3.64 -2.44 6.59
C MET A 21 -2.94 -1.11 6.32
N PHE A 22 -2.18 -1.00 5.24
CA PHE A 22 -1.56 0.25 4.81
C PHE A 22 -2.60 1.35 4.56
N GLN A 23 -3.71 1.03 3.91
CA GLN A 23 -4.83 1.97 3.74
C GLN A 23 -5.40 2.41 5.10
N CYS A 24 -5.59 1.50 6.05
CA CYS A 24 -6.08 1.84 7.39
C CYS A 24 -5.11 2.75 8.16
N PHE A 25 -3.81 2.55 8.01
CA PHE A 25 -2.79 3.35 8.71
C PHE A 25 -2.54 4.73 8.10
N THR A 26 -2.81 4.90 6.80
CA THR A 26 -2.54 6.14 6.05
C THR A 26 -3.81 6.93 5.72
N GLY A 27 -4.99 6.31 5.84
CA GLY A 27 -6.26 6.92 5.42
C GLY A 27 -6.43 7.04 3.91
N LEU A 28 -5.50 6.48 3.12
CA LEU A 28 -5.55 6.54 1.66
C LEU A 28 -6.63 5.64 1.08
N ARG A 29 -7.30 6.14 0.04
CA ARG A 29 -8.25 5.32 -0.73
C ARG A 29 -7.49 4.30 -1.56
N TYR A 30 -8.17 3.22 -1.92
CA TYR A 30 -7.59 2.16 -2.77
C TYR A 30 -6.96 2.74 -4.05
N SER A 31 -7.66 3.65 -4.73
CA SER A 31 -7.15 4.28 -5.96
C SER A 31 -5.87 5.09 -5.75
N ASP A 32 -5.73 5.72 -4.58
CA ASP A 32 -4.54 6.50 -4.25
C ASP A 32 -3.37 5.55 -3.98
N VAL A 33 -3.59 4.45 -3.22
CA VAL A 33 -2.56 3.42 -2.99
C VAL A 33 -2.20 2.65 -4.27
N GLU A 34 -3.16 2.41 -5.16
CA GLU A 34 -2.94 1.75 -6.46
C GLU A 34 -2.03 2.55 -7.40
N ASN A 35 -2.10 3.88 -7.30
CA ASN A 35 -1.30 4.82 -8.09
C ASN A 35 -0.06 5.34 -7.35
N LEU A 36 0.10 5.01 -6.05
CA LEU A 36 1.22 5.43 -5.23
C LEU A 36 2.53 4.90 -5.81
N LYS A 37 3.45 5.81 -6.12
CA LYS A 37 4.77 5.49 -6.64
C LYS A 37 5.80 5.58 -5.53
N ARG A 38 6.93 4.90 -5.74
CA ARG A 38 8.10 5.00 -4.83
C ARG A 38 8.62 6.44 -4.69
N SER A 39 8.49 7.25 -5.74
CA SER A 39 8.87 8.67 -5.73
C SER A 39 8.08 9.54 -4.76
N ASP A 40 6.87 9.10 -4.44
CA ASP A 40 5.90 9.84 -3.64
C ASP A 40 6.13 9.59 -2.13
N ILE A 41 6.94 8.57 -1.81
CA ILE A 41 7.33 8.21 -0.46
C ILE A 41 8.65 8.92 -0.14
N LYS A 42 8.62 9.76 0.89
CA LYS A 42 9.80 10.39 1.51
C LYS A 42 10.15 9.64 2.80
N ASP A 43 11.25 10.03 3.44
CA ASP A 43 11.78 9.34 4.62
C ASP A 43 10.73 9.15 5.74
N ASN A 44 9.86 10.14 5.96
CA ASN A 44 8.83 10.11 7.00
C ASN A 44 7.42 10.41 6.51
N SER A 45 7.21 10.70 5.23
CA SER A 45 5.90 11.14 4.73
C SER A 45 5.58 10.54 3.36
N ILE A 46 4.30 10.52 3.03
CA ILE A 46 3.78 10.31 1.67
C ILE A 46 3.27 11.64 1.17
N GLU A 47 3.75 12.05 0.00
CA GLU A 47 3.33 13.28 -0.68
C GLU A 47 2.67 12.91 -2.01
N ILE A 48 1.36 13.09 -2.11
CA ILE A 48 0.59 12.72 -3.31
C ILE A 48 -0.43 13.78 -3.69
N ILE A 49 -0.84 13.74 -4.96
CA ILE A 49 -2.08 14.36 -5.42
C ILE A 49 -3.14 13.26 -5.49
N THR A 50 -4.22 13.41 -4.74
CA THR A 50 -5.29 12.40 -4.70
C THR A 50 -6.00 12.28 -6.04
N VAL A 51 -6.35 11.05 -6.42
CA VAL A 51 -6.92 10.76 -7.75
C VAL A 51 -8.30 11.39 -7.92
N LYS A 52 -9.14 11.39 -6.88
CA LYS A 52 -10.54 11.80 -6.99
C LYS A 52 -10.76 13.30 -6.85
N THR A 53 -10.08 13.93 -5.89
CA THR A 53 -10.32 15.35 -5.57
C THR A 53 -9.20 16.26 -6.07
N SER A 54 -8.08 15.70 -6.57
CA SER A 54 -6.90 16.46 -6.98
C SER A 54 -6.30 17.32 -5.86
N ASP A 55 -6.56 16.94 -4.61
CA ASP A 55 -6.00 17.60 -3.43
C ASP A 55 -4.56 17.12 -3.21
N SER A 56 -3.68 18.06 -2.86
CA SER A 56 -2.34 17.76 -2.37
C SER A 56 -2.41 17.31 -0.91
N LEU A 57 -1.92 16.10 -0.62
CA LEU A 57 -1.86 15.54 0.72
C LEU A 57 -0.43 15.22 1.11
N ILE A 58 -0.10 15.53 2.37
CA ILE A 58 1.11 15.09 3.06
C ILE A 58 0.66 14.23 4.24
N ILE A 59 1.09 12.98 4.26
CA ILE A 59 0.68 11.99 5.26
C ILE A 59 1.93 11.50 5.98
N GLU A 60 2.03 11.75 7.28
CA GLU A 60 3.11 11.22 8.12
C GLU A 60 3.00 9.69 8.23
N LEU A 61 4.13 9.02 8.02
CA LEU A 61 4.25 7.57 8.12
C LEU A 61 4.47 7.16 9.59
N ASN A 62 3.60 6.30 10.09
CA ASN A 62 3.79 5.64 11.37
C ASN A 62 4.63 4.35 11.22
N ASP A 63 5.02 3.77 12.35
CA ASP A 63 5.87 2.57 12.36
C ASP A 63 5.26 1.39 11.60
N HIS A 64 3.93 1.26 11.59
CA HIS A 64 3.24 0.18 10.88
C HIS A 64 3.24 0.39 9.35
N SER A 65 2.97 1.60 8.87
CA SER A 65 3.03 1.89 7.44
C SER A 65 4.45 1.81 6.91
N LYS A 66 5.45 2.26 7.69
CA LYS A 66 6.88 2.08 7.36
C LYS A 66 7.27 0.62 7.28
N ALA A 67 6.86 -0.21 8.24
CA ALA A 67 7.18 -1.63 8.23
C ALA A 67 6.62 -2.35 6.98
N ILE A 68 5.43 -1.96 6.50
CA ILE A 68 4.86 -2.49 5.26
C ILE A 68 5.68 -2.03 4.05
N LEU A 69 6.04 -0.75 3.96
CA LEU A 69 6.87 -0.24 2.86
C LEU A 69 8.25 -0.91 2.81
N GLU A 70 8.88 -1.07 3.99
CA GLU A 70 10.17 -1.74 4.15
C GLU A 70 10.12 -3.19 3.69
N LYS A 71 9.06 -3.93 4.04
CA LYS A 71 8.85 -5.31 3.61
C LYS A 71 8.87 -5.48 2.09
N TYR A 72 8.35 -4.51 1.35
CA TYR A 72 8.26 -4.55 -0.12
C TYR A 72 9.34 -3.70 -0.81
N LYS A 73 10.34 -3.18 -0.10
CA LYS A 73 11.29 -2.21 -0.67
C LYS A 73 12.09 -2.74 -1.86
N ASP A 74 12.43 -4.03 -1.84
CA ASP A 74 13.28 -4.69 -2.83
C ASP A 74 12.48 -5.26 -4.02
N GLU A 75 11.14 -5.26 -3.95
CA GLU A 75 10.27 -5.72 -5.03
C GLU A 75 10.00 -4.59 -6.04
N VAL A 76 10.30 -4.81 -7.32
CA VAL A 76 10.00 -3.84 -8.39
C VAL A 76 8.69 -4.20 -9.07
N TYR A 77 7.76 -3.25 -9.10
CA TYR A 77 6.46 -3.38 -9.76
C TYR A 77 6.38 -2.48 -10.99
N GLU A 78 5.51 -2.85 -11.93
CA GLU A 78 5.24 -2.04 -13.11
C GLU A 78 4.84 -0.60 -12.73
N LYS A 79 5.21 0.37 -13.57
CA LYS A 79 4.91 1.80 -13.37
C LYS A 79 5.51 2.39 -12.08
N SER A 80 6.53 1.76 -11.50
CA SER A 80 7.21 2.21 -10.28
C SER A 80 6.32 2.30 -9.05
N LYS A 81 5.30 1.44 -8.97
CA LYS A 81 4.39 1.36 -7.81
C LYS A 81 5.15 1.05 -6.53
N ALA A 82 4.66 1.60 -5.42
CA ALA A 82 5.23 1.38 -4.10
C ALA A 82 4.83 0.05 -3.47
N LEU A 83 3.63 -0.46 -3.78
CA LEU A 83 3.06 -1.65 -3.16
C LEU A 83 2.46 -2.61 -4.20
N PRO A 84 2.39 -3.91 -3.90
CA PRO A 84 1.78 -4.92 -4.78
C PRO A 84 0.25 -4.87 -4.70
N VAL A 85 -0.34 -3.78 -5.20
CA VAL A 85 -1.80 -3.61 -5.22
C VAL A 85 -2.40 -4.53 -6.28
N ILE A 86 -3.20 -5.51 -5.83
CA ILE A 86 -3.95 -6.43 -6.68
C ILE A 86 -5.18 -5.71 -7.21
N SER A 87 -5.50 -5.89 -8.51
CA SER A 87 -6.63 -5.20 -9.13
C SER A 87 -7.94 -5.51 -8.39
N ASN A 88 -8.73 -4.47 -8.19
CA ASN A 88 -9.99 -4.54 -7.43
C ASN A 88 -11.00 -5.55 -8.03
N GLN A 89 -10.88 -5.87 -9.33
CA GLN A 89 -11.68 -6.91 -9.99
C GLN A 89 -11.50 -8.31 -9.37
N LYS A 90 -10.33 -8.60 -8.76
CA LYS A 90 -10.03 -9.85 -8.03
C LYS A 90 -10.11 -9.71 -6.50
N MET A 91 -10.43 -8.52 -5.99
CA MET A 91 -10.53 -8.25 -4.56
C MET A 91 -11.95 -8.55 -4.03
N ASN A 92 -12.95 -8.57 -4.92
CA ASN A 92 -14.36 -8.84 -4.61
C ASN A 92 -14.92 -10.12 -5.25
N GLU A 93 -14.09 -10.89 -5.99
CA GLU A 93 -14.39 -12.28 -6.35
C GLU A 93 -13.96 -13.22 -5.21
#